data_AF-A0A085LIM8-F1
#
_entry.id   AF-A0A085LIM8-F1
#
_cell.length_a   1.000
_cell.length_b   1.000
_cell.length_c   1.000
_cell.angle_alpha   90.00
_cell.angle_beta   90.00
_cell.angle_gamma   90.00
#
_symmetry.space_group_name_H-M   'P 1'
#
loop_
_entity.id
_entity.type
_entity.pdbx_description
1 polymer ?
#
loop_
_entity_poly.entity_id
_entity_poly.type
_entity_poly.pdbx_seq_one_letter_code
_entity_poly.pdbx_strand_id
1 'polypeptide(L)'
;VTGATIVHDPADLTERDVGTKASEFYIEKIGDEYFTFVINDKDAKACTLLLRGPNKDILMEMDRSLQDALHVVRNVFLNPKVLPGGGAAEMALAQVIKEKANSIKGEQQFVYRAVADAFEIIPRTLLQNSGADIIRVITAL
;
A
#
# COMPACT_ATOMS: atom_id res chain seq x y z
N VAL A 1 -11.78 -13.26 15.87
CA VAL A 1 -13.07 -13.26 15.16
C VAL A 1 -14.19 -13.75 16.06
N THR A 2 -14.13 -14.99 16.58
CA THR A 2 -15.20 -15.56 17.44
C THR A 2 -15.07 -15.25 18.94
N GLY A 3 -13.90 -14.80 19.39
CA GLY A 3 -13.61 -14.57 20.81
C GLY A 3 -13.11 -15.81 21.56
N ALA A 4 -12.91 -16.93 20.87
CA ALA A 4 -12.32 -18.14 21.44
C ALA A 4 -10.85 -17.93 21.84
N THR A 5 -10.42 -18.66 22.86
CA THR A 5 -9.04 -18.78 23.32
C THR A 5 -8.46 -20.14 22.91
N ILE A 6 -7.15 -20.19 22.70
CA ILE A 6 -6.46 -21.44 22.37
C ILE A 6 -6.23 -22.20 23.68
N VAL A 7 -6.76 -23.42 23.76
CA VAL A 7 -6.55 -24.37 24.87
C VAL A 7 -5.81 -25.58 24.31
N HIS A 8 -4.80 -26.05 25.03
CA HIS A 8 -3.92 -27.14 24.56
C HIS A 8 -4.47 -28.53 24.90
N ASP A 9 -5.08 -28.70 26.08
CA ASP A 9 -5.69 -29.95 26.51
C ASP A 9 -7.23 -29.83 26.48
N PRO A 10 -7.95 -30.73 25.78
CA PRO A 10 -9.41 -30.75 25.81
C PRO A 10 -10.01 -30.87 27.22
N ALA A 11 -9.29 -31.45 28.19
CA ALA A 11 -9.76 -31.58 29.57
C ALA A 11 -9.79 -30.24 30.32
N ASP A 12 -8.98 -29.27 29.91
CA ASP A 12 -8.90 -27.93 30.51
C ASP A 12 -9.91 -26.95 29.89
N LEU A 13 -10.70 -27.39 28.91
CA LEU A 13 -11.64 -26.54 28.19
C LEU A 13 -12.76 -26.07 29.11
N THR A 14 -12.95 -24.75 29.19
CA THR A 14 -14.07 -24.15 29.92
C THR A 14 -15.02 -23.41 28.97
N GLU A 15 -16.24 -23.12 29.42
CA GLU A 15 -17.23 -22.35 28.63
C GLU A 15 -16.70 -20.97 28.20
N ARG A 16 -15.74 -20.41 28.94
CA ARG A 16 -15.12 -19.12 28.63
C ARG A 16 -14.22 -19.17 27.40
N ASP A 17 -13.71 -20.35 27.08
CA ASP A 17 -12.78 -20.54 25.96
C ASP A 17 -13.51 -20.68 24.62
N VAL A 18 -14.81 -20.97 24.65
CA VAL A 18 -15.64 -21.15 23.46
C VAL A 18 -16.08 -19.79 22.90
N GLY A 19 -15.74 -19.53 21.64
CA GLY A 19 -16.11 -18.28 20.96
C GLY A 19 -17.55 -18.30 20.45
N THR A 20 -18.41 -17.44 21.02
CA THR A 20 -19.84 -17.34 20.68
C THR A 20 -20.19 -16.17 19.77
N LYS A 21 -19.18 -15.40 19.33
CA LYS A 21 -19.40 -14.14 18.58
C LYS A 21 -19.54 -14.33 17.06
N ALA A 22 -19.59 -15.56 16.56
CA ALA A 22 -19.87 -15.81 15.14
C ALA A 22 -21.37 -15.60 14.88
N SER A 23 -21.71 -14.73 13.93
CA SER A 23 -23.09 -14.51 13.50
C SER A 23 -23.51 -15.50 12.43
N GLU A 24 -22.58 -15.86 11.55
CA GLU A 24 -22.83 -16.77 10.44
C GLU A 24 -21.69 -17.79 10.32
N PHE A 25 -22.09 -19.03 10.03
CA PHE A 25 -21.19 -20.15 9.79
C PHE A 25 -21.71 -20.95 8.61
N TYR A 26 -20.89 -21.11 7.58
CA TYR A 26 -21.21 -22.00 6.46
C TYR A 26 -19.95 -22.57 5.82
N ILE A 27 -20.14 -23.66 5.09
CA ILE A 27 -19.10 -24.31 4.32
C ILE A 27 -19.47 -24.16 2.85
N GLU A 28 -18.55 -23.64 2.06
CA GLU A 28 -18.72 -23.48 0.62
C GLU A 28 -17.62 -24.26 -0.09
N LYS A 29 -18.00 -25.01 -1.13
CA LYS A 29 -17.04 -25.68 -2.01
C LYS A 29 -16.62 -24.71 -3.10
N ILE A 30 -15.34 -24.37 -3.15
CA ILE A 30 -14.77 -23.48 -4.16
C ILE A 30 -13.73 -24.28 -4.94
N GLY A 31 -14.02 -24.56 -6.21
CA GLY A 31 -13.22 -25.50 -7.00
C GLY A 31 -13.36 -26.92 -6.42
N ASP A 32 -12.24 -27.53 -6.07
CA ASP A 32 -12.20 -28.88 -5.48
C ASP A 32 -12.00 -28.89 -3.97
N GLU A 33 -11.90 -27.73 -3.33
CA GLU A 33 -11.65 -27.58 -1.90
C GLU A 33 -12.88 -27.02 -1.16
N TYR A 34 -13.00 -27.39 0.12
CA TYR A 34 -14.04 -26.87 1.01
C TYR A 34 -13.47 -25.77 1.90
N PHE A 35 -14.11 -24.60 1.86
CA PHE A 35 -13.77 -23.45 2.69
C PHE A 35 -14.83 -23.29 3.77
N THR A 36 -14.38 -23.14 5.01
CA THR A 36 -15.25 -22.87 6.16
C THR A 36 -15.21 -21.39 6.48
N PHE A 37 -16.35 -20.72 6.36
CA PHE A 37 -16.50 -19.31 6.65
C PHE A 37 -17.11 -19.12 8.03
N VAL A 38 -16.43 -18.32 8.85
CA VAL A 38 -16.88 -17.94 10.19
C VAL A 38 -16.93 -16.42 10.26
N ILE A 39 -18.13 -15.86 10.17
CA ILE A 39 -18.35 -14.43 10.02
C ILE A 39 -18.81 -13.84 11.35
N ASN A 40 -18.26 -12.67 11.69
CA ASN A 40 -18.71 -11.83 12.80
C ASN A 40 -18.95 -10.43 12.23
N ASP A 41 -20.17 -9.95 12.32
CA ASP A 41 -20.67 -8.69 11.76
C ASP A 41 -20.54 -7.50 12.72
N LYS A 42 -20.46 -7.75 14.03
CA LYS A 42 -20.63 -6.70 15.05
C LYS A 42 -19.32 -6.13 15.60
N ASP A 43 -18.28 -6.95 15.77
CA ASP A 43 -17.02 -6.52 16.41
C ASP A 43 -15.79 -7.31 15.90
N ALA A 44 -15.71 -7.53 14.59
CA ALA A 44 -14.60 -8.27 14.01
C ALA A 44 -13.29 -7.45 14.05
N LYS A 45 -12.35 -7.87 14.91
CA LYS A 45 -10.97 -7.34 14.95
C LYS A 45 -10.07 -7.86 13.82
N ALA A 46 -10.53 -8.82 13.03
CA ALA A 46 -9.79 -9.43 11.94
C ALA A 46 -10.73 -9.66 10.76
N CYS A 47 -10.18 -9.51 9.55
CA CYS A 47 -10.86 -9.73 8.29
C CYS A 47 -10.01 -10.70 7.45
N THR A 48 -10.67 -11.50 6.61
CA THR A 48 -10.01 -12.43 5.69
C THR A 48 -10.43 -12.07 4.27
N LEU A 49 -9.44 -11.91 3.38
CA LEU A 49 -9.66 -11.68 1.95
C LEU A 49 -9.31 -12.97 1.20
N LEU A 50 -10.26 -13.55 0.48
CA LEU A 50 -10.03 -14.72 -0.36
C LEU A 50 -9.70 -14.28 -1.79
N LEU A 51 -8.45 -14.48 -2.21
CA LEU A 51 -7.99 -14.15 -3.56
C LEU A 51 -8.15 -15.37 -4.49
N ARG A 52 -8.66 -15.13 -5.69
CA ARG A 52 -8.76 -16.13 -6.76
C ARG A 52 -8.07 -15.58 -8.00
N GLY A 53 -7.33 -16.44 -8.68
CA GLY A 53 -6.57 -16.07 -9.86
C GLY A 53 -6.31 -17.29 -10.75
N PRO A 54 -6.04 -17.07 -12.05
CA PRO A 54 -5.92 -18.14 -13.03
C PRO A 54 -4.61 -18.94 -12.89
N ASN A 55 -3.59 -18.35 -12.27
CA ASN A 55 -2.31 -19.02 -11.98
C ASN A 55 -1.72 -18.50 -10.66
N LYS A 56 -0.71 -19.23 -10.16
CA LYS A 56 -0.05 -18.92 -8.88
C LYS A 56 0.69 -17.58 -8.90
N ASP A 57 1.27 -17.22 -10.04
CA ASP A 57 2.08 -15.99 -10.16
C ASP A 57 1.20 -14.74 -10.04
N ILE A 58 0.03 -14.73 -10.70
CA ILE A 58 -0.96 -13.65 -10.58
C ILE A 58 -1.50 -13.57 -9.15
N LEU A 59 -1.78 -14.71 -8.51
CA LEU A 59 -2.22 -14.73 -7.12
C LEU A 59 -1.17 -14.12 -6.18
N MET A 60 0.10 -14.46 -6.35
CA MET A 60 1.21 -13.88 -5.57
C MET A 60 1.37 -12.38 -5.82
N GLU A 61 1.18 -11.92 -7.06
CA GLU A 61 1.26 -10.50 -7.38
C GLU A 61 0.08 -9.71 -6.81
N MET A 62 -1.13 -10.29 -6.84
CA MET A 62 -2.31 -9.69 -6.21
C MET A 62 -2.17 -9.60 -4.70
N ASP A 63 -1.67 -10.66 -4.04
CA ASP A 63 -1.40 -10.67 -2.60
C ASP A 63 -0.40 -9.57 -2.22
N ARG A 64 0.73 -9.48 -2.93
CA ARG A 64 1.73 -8.43 -2.73
C ARG A 64 1.13 -7.03 -2.92
N SER A 65 0.40 -6.81 -4.01
CA SER A 65 -0.21 -5.51 -4.33
C SER A 65 -1.21 -5.06 -3.26
N LEU A 66 -2.02 -5.99 -2.74
CA LEU A 66 -2.96 -5.73 -1.65
C LEU A 66 -2.23 -5.43 -0.35
N GLN A 67 -1.15 -6.15 -0.05
CA GLN A 67 -0.35 -5.92 1.13
C GLN A 67 0.28 -4.51 1.13
N ASP A 68 0.82 -4.07 -0.01
CA ASP A 68 1.35 -2.71 -0.20
C ASP A 68 0.25 -1.65 -0.01
N ALA A 69 -0.93 -1.85 -0.61
CA ALA A 69 -2.06 -0.95 -0.45
C ALA A 69 -2.52 -0.83 1.03
N LEU A 70 -2.64 -1.96 1.73
CA LEU A 70 -3.02 -1.99 3.15
C LEU A 70 -1.98 -1.27 4.02
N HIS A 71 -0.68 -1.43 3.72
CA HIS A 71 0.38 -0.70 4.41
C HIS A 71 0.28 0.82 4.20
N VAL A 72 -0.03 1.28 2.98
CA VAL A 72 -0.25 2.71 2.70
C VAL A 72 -1.45 3.23 3.49
N VAL A 73 -2.59 2.53 3.46
CA VAL A 73 -3.79 2.92 4.22
C VAL A 73 -3.50 2.99 5.72
N ARG A 74 -2.76 2.02 6.26
CA ARG A 74 -2.32 2.04 7.66
C ARG A 74 -1.48 3.27 7.97
N ASN A 75 -0.52 3.62 7.11
CA ASN A 75 0.33 4.80 7.31
C ASN A 75 -0.48 6.09 7.32
N VAL A 76 -1.46 6.23 6.40
CA VAL A 76 -2.37 7.39 6.36
C VAL A 76 -3.26 7.45 7.60
N PHE A 77 -3.74 6.30 8.08
CA PHE A 77 -4.53 6.22 9.31
C PHE A 77 -3.72 6.68 10.54
N LEU A 78 -2.45 6.31 10.63
CA LEU A 78 -1.56 6.71 11.72
C LEU A 78 -1.08 8.16 11.61
N ASN A 79 -0.82 8.65 10.40
CA ASN A 79 -0.36 10.00 10.12
C ASN A 79 -1.05 10.55 8.87
N PRO A 80 -2.09 11.40 9.03
CA PRO A 80 -2.95 11.84 7.93
C PRO A 80 -2.31 12.99 7.13
N LYS A 81 -1.07 12.81 6.66
CA LYS A 81 -0.36 13.73 5.78
C LYS A 81 -0.11 13.05 4.45
N VAL A 82 -0.63 13.65 3.38
CA VAL A 82 -0.52 13.14 2.01
C VAL A 82 0.02 14.23 1.10
N LEU A 83 0.79 13.83 0.08
CA LEU A 83 1.29 14.69 -0.97
C LEU A 83 0.76 14.19 -2.33
N PRO A 84 0.59 15.08 -3.33
CA PRO A 84 0.24 14.67 -4.67
C PRO A 84 1.37 13.83 -5.27
N GLY A 85 1.02 12.68 -5.88
CA GLY A 85 1.96 11.81 -6.57
C GLY A 85 2.19 12.21 -8.04
N GLY A 86 2.62 11.25 -8.85
CA GLY A 86 2.78 11.44 -10.30
C GLY A 86 3.91 12.41 -10.69
N GLY A 87 4.90 12.60 -9.82
CA GLY A 87 6.00 13.53 -10.05
C GLY A 87 5.72 14.97 -9.60
N ALA A 88 4.52 15.28 -9.08
CA ALA A 88 4.16 16.63 -8.67
C ALA A 88 4.96 17.11 -7.45
N ALA A 89 5.09 16.26 -6.42
CA ALA A 89 5.87 16.59 -5.23
C ALA A 89 7.37 16.72 -5.55
N GLU A 90 7.89 15.85 -6.40
CA GLU A 90 9.27 15.86 -6.88
C GLU A 90 9.57 17.12 -7.68
N MET A 91 8.67 17.53 -8.58
CA MET A 91 8.83 18.74 -9.40
C MET A 91 8.81 20.01 -8.55
N ALA A 92 7.85 20.10 -7.61
CA ALA A 92 7.78 21.22 -6.68
C ALA A 92 9.08 21.35 -5.86
N LEU A 93 9.63 20.22 -5.40
CA LEU A 93 10.89 20.21 -4.67
C LEU A 93 12.09 20.58 -5.56
N ALA A 94 12.14 20.07 -6.79
CA ALA A 94 13.18 20.41 -7.76
C ALA A 94 13.22 21.92 -8.01
N GLN A 95 12.05 22.55 -8.21
CA GLN A 95 11.95 24.00 -8.43
C GLN A 95 12.48 24.81 -7.23
N VAL A 96 12.05 24.48 -6.01
CA VAL A 96 12.52 25.16 -4.79
C VAL A 96 14.04 25.02 -4.60
N ILE A 97 14.60 23.83 -4.90
CA ILE A 97 16.04 23.60 -4.81
C ILE A 97 16.79 24.40 -5.90
N LYS A 98 16.26 24.49 -7.13
CA LYS A 98 16.83 25.31 -8.22
C LYS A 98 16.87 26.79 -7.86
N GLU A 99 15.78 27.32 -7.32
CA GLU A 99 15.71 28.70 -6.84
C GLU A 99 16.74 28.96 -5.74
N LYS A 100 16.84 28.06 -4.77
CA LYS A 100 17.85 28.14 -3.71
C LYS A 100 19.27 28.09 -4.26
N ALA A 101 19.54 27.27 -5.28
CA ALA A 101 20.84 27.20 -5.93
C ALA A 101 21.27 28.55 -6.51
N ASN A 102 20.33 29.38 -6.99
CA ASN A 102 20.65 30.71 -7.53
C ASN A 102 21.11 31.70 -6.45
N SER A 103 20.72 31.48 -5.19
CA SER A 103 21.18 32.29 -4.06
C SER A 103 22.57 31.90 -3.53
N ILE A 104 23.04 30.70 -3.89
CA ILE A 104 24.31 30.14 -3.43
C ILE A 104 25.43 30.55 -4.39
N LYS A 105 26.57 30.99 -3.84
CA LYS A 105 27.76 31.36 -4.62
C LYS A 105 28.82 30.26 -4.51
N GLY A 106 29.58 30.08 -5.59
CA GLY A 106 30.68 29.13 -5.66
C GLY A 106 30.23 27.71 -6.04
N GLU A 107 31.12 26.75 -5.85
CA GLU A 107 30.98 25.39 -6.37
C GLU A 107 29.76 24.62 -5.83
N GLN A 108 29.30 24.98 -4.62
CA GLN A 108 28.12 24.39 -4.01
C GLN A 108 26.85 24.58 -4.84
N GLN A 109 26.78 25.64 -5.65
CA GLN A 109 25.65 25.87 -6.55
C GLN A 109 25.43 24.69 -7.52
N PHE A 110 26.50 24.09 -8.04
CA PHE A 110 26.41 22.97 -8.97
C PHE A 110 25.82 21.73 -8.31
N VAL A 111 26.15 21.50 -7.03
CA VAL A 111 25.61 20.38 -6.26
C VAL A 111 24.10 20.53 -6.07
N TYR A 112 23.63 21.72 -5.71
CA TYR A 112 22.18 21.98 -5.56
C TYR A 112 21.42 21.78 -6.88
N ARG A 113 21.98 22.26 -8.00
CA ARG A 113 21.37 22.06 -9.32
C ARG A 113 21.31 20.58 -9.70
N ALA A 114 22.41 19.85 -9.49
CA ALA A 114 22.44 18.41 -9.75
C ALA A 114 21.41 17.64 -8.92
N VAL A 115 21.22 18.00 -7.65
CA VAL A 115 20.18 17.39 -6.79
C VAL A 115 18.78 17.71 -7.32
N ALA A 116 18.52 18.96 -7.73
CA ALA A 116 17.23 19.31 -8.30
C ALA A 116 16.92 18.55 -9.59
N ASP A 117 17.91 18.42 -10.48
CA ASP A 117 17.77 17.64 -11.71
C ASP A 117 17.57 16.15 -11.42
N ALA A 118 18.16 15.63 -10.33
CA ALA A 118 17.92 14.25 -9.90
C ALA A 118 16.47 14.00 -9.46
N PHE A 119 15.78 14.99 -8.86
CA PHE A 119 14.36 14.85 -8.52
C PHE A 119 13.47 14.76 -9.75
N GLU A 120 13.87 15.33 -10.89
CA GLU A 120 13.10 15.24 -12.13
C GLU A 120 13.13 13.84 -12.76
N ILE A 121 13.96 12.91 -12.28
CA ILE A 121 14.06 11.57 -12.88
C ILE A 121 12.72 10.82 -12.83
N ILE A 122 11.97 10.94 -11.74
CA ILE A 122 10.68 10.27 -11.55
C ILE A 122 9.65 10.75 -12.59
N PRO A 123 9.33 12.05 -12.69
CA PRO A 123 8.42 12.54 -13.73
C PRO A 123 8.94 12.29 -15.15
N ARG A 124 10.26 12.40 -15.40
CA ARG A 124 10.86 12.07 -16.71
C ARG A 124 10.58 10.64 -17.12
N THR A 125 10.84 9.68 -16.23
CA THR A 125 10.60 8.27 -16.50
C THR A 125 9.12 7.96 -16.69
N LEU A 126 8.23 8.58 -15.91
CA LEU A 126 6.77 8.43 -16.10
C LEU A 126 6.32 8.92 -17.49
N LEU A 127 6.81 10.09 -17.92
CA LEU A 127 6.50 10.65 -19.24
C LEU A 127 7.04 9.77 -20.37
N GLN A 128 8.27 9.28 -20.23
CA GLN A 128 8.89 8.37 -21.18
C GLN A 128 8.09 7.07 -21.34
N ASN A 129 7.71 6.45 -20.22
CA ASN A 129 6.92 5.21 -20.22
C ASN A 129 5.50 5.42 -20.77
N SER A 130 4.96 6.63 -20.64
CA SER A 130 3.64 7.00 -21.15
C SER A 130 3.65 7.44 -22.62
N GLY A 131 4.82 7.54 -23.26
CA GLY A 131 4.96 8.02 -24.63
C GLY A 131 4.71 9.53 -24.81
N ALA A 132 4.73 10.31 -23.73
CA ALA A 132 4.53 11.75 -23.77
C ALA A 132 5.81 12.50 -24.20
N ASP A 133 5.65 13.71 -24.75
CA ASP A 133 6.77 14.59 -25.03
C ASP A 133 7.36 15.13 -23.71
N ILE A 134 8.48 14.53 -23.30
CA ILE A 134 9.18 14.82 -22.05
C ILE A 134 9.57 16.31 -21.96
N ILE A 135 10.08 16.88 -23.04
CA ILE A 135 10.61 18.25 -23.04
C ILE A 135 9.45 19.23 -22.88
N ARG A 136 8.38 19.03 -23.67
CA ARG A 136 7.22 19.92 -23.64
C ARG A 136 6.52 19.89 -22.29
N VAL A 137 6.35 18.71 -21.70
CA VAL A 137 5.61 18.58 -20.44
C VAL A 137 6.42 19.07 -19.25
N ILE A 138 7.72 18.76 -19.17
CA ILE A 138 8.55 19.26 -18.05
C ILE A 138 8.72 20.76 -18.10
N THR A 139 8.83 21.36 -19.29
CA THR A 139 8.92 22.83 -19.39
C THR A 139 7.62 23.52 -19.00
N ALA A 140 6.49 22.82 -19.05
CA ALA A 140 5.17 23.34 -18.70
C ALA A 140 4.79 23.12 -17.22
N LEU A 141 5.53 22.26 -16.50
CA LEU A 141 5.35 21.94 -15.07
C LEU A 141 6.26 22.80 -14.20
#